data_AF-A0A0K2H244-F1
#
_entry.id   AF-A0A0K2H244-F1
#
_cell.length_a   1.000
_cell.length_b   1.000
_cell.length_c   1.000
_cell.angle_alpha   90.00
_cell.angle_beta   90.00
_cell.angle_gamma   90.00
#
_symmetry.space_group_name_H-M   'P 1'
#
loop_
_entity.id
_entity.type
_entity.pdbx_description
1 polymer ?
#
loop_
_entity_poly.entity_id
_entity_poly.type
_entity_poly.pdbx_seq_one_letter_code
_entity_poly.pdbx_strand_id
1 'polypeptide(L)'
;MNPELFNTLLGIAAGIYFVATLIALGRMIAGPNSLDRLVGLESITAMLQGMLAAFMAWRFDTSVVYPMLVIALLGFLSSLAVAKFRVPDDRAEISQPTADRKEQP
;
A
#
# COMPACT_ATOMS: atom_id res chain seq x y z
N MET A 1 22.22 24.84 14.75
CA MET A 1 21.06 24.03 15.18
C MET A 1 21.47 23.21 16.37
N ASN A 2 20.63 23.13 17.40
CA ASN A 2 20.90 22.27 18.55
C ASN A 2 20.78 20.80 18.08
N PRO A 3 21.85 19.99 18.14
CA PRO A 3 21.84 18.61 17.65
C PRO A 3 20.82 17.74 18.40
N GLU A 4 20.61 18.03 19.67
CA GLU A 4 19.55 17.45 20.53
C GLU A 4 18.15 17.63 19.95
N LEU A 5 17.82 18.85 19.49
CA LEU A 5 16.50 19.17 18.93
C LEU A 5 16.26 18.41 17.63
N PHE A 6 17.27 18.38 16.75
CA PHE A 6 17.20 17.69 15.46
C PHE A 6 16.95 16.19 15.65
N ASN A 7 17.71 15.55 16.54
CA ASN A 7 17.55 14.13 16.84
C ASN A 7 16.19 13.81 17.47
N THR A 8 15.70 14.68 18.37
CA THR A 8 14.40 14.52 19.01
C THR A 8 13.26 14.60 17.99
N LEU A 9 13.29 15.59 17.08
CA LEU A 9 12.29 15.74 16.04
C LEU A 9 12.27 14.54 15.08
N LEU A 10 13.44 14.05 14.68
CA LEU A 10 13.57 12.84 13.86
C LEU A 10 13.05 11.59 14.58
N GLY A 11 13.35 11.45 15.87
CA GLY A 11 12.82 10.37 16.69
C GLY A 11 11.29 10.39 16.78
N ILE A 12 10.69 11.58 16.98
CA ILE A 12 9.24 11.76 16.98
C ILE A 12 8.65 11.39 15.61
N ALA A 13 9.22 11.88 14.51
CA ALA A 13 8.76 11.58 13.17
C ALA A 13 8.82 10.07 12.87
N ALA A 14 9.93 9.41 13.20
CA ALA A 14 10.08 7.96 13.06
C ALA A 14 9.06 7.19 13.91
N GLY A 15 8.80 7.66 15.15
CA GLY A 15 7.77 7.10 16.02
C GLY A 15 6.36 7.21 15.43
N ILE A 16 6.01 8.36 14.85
CA ILE A 16 4.73 8.57 14.17
C ILE A 16 4.59 7.61 12.97
N TYR A 17 5.63 7.48 12.13
CA TYR A 17 5.60 6.53 11.00
C TYR A 17 5.46 5.08 11.46
N PHE A 18 6.13 4.71 12.56
CA PHE A 18 6.02 3.36 13.13
C PHE A 18 4.58 3.07 13.60
N VAL A 19 3.99 3.95 14.39
CA VAL A 19 2.60 3.79 14.86
C VAL A 19 1.63 3.78 13.69
N ALA A 20 1.80 4.67 12.71
CA ALA A 20 0.96 4.72 11.52
C ALA A 20 1.03 3.40 10.72
N THR A 21 2.22 2.80 10.62
CA THR A 21 2.43 1.53 9.94
C THR A 21 1.74 0.37 10.66
N LEU A 22 1.78 0.35 11.99
CA LEU A 22 1.06 -0.66 12.79
C LEU A 22 -0.46 -0.56 12.60
N ILE A 23 -1.00 0.65 12.56
CA ILE A 23 -2.43 0.89 12.30
C ILE A 23 -2.79 0.43 10.88
N ALA A 24 -1.98 0.79 9.88
CA ALA A 24 -2.19 0.38 8.50
C ALA A 24 -2.13 -1.15 8.33
N LEU A 25 -1.23 -1.83 9.05
CA LEU A 25 -1.14 -3.28 9.07
C LEU A 25 -2.41 -3.92 9.65
N GLY A 26 -2.93 -3.40 10.76
CA GLY A 26 -4.20 -3.84 11.34
C GLY A 26 -5.37 -3.69 10.36
N ARG A 27 -5.42 -2.56 9.64
CA ARG A 27 -6.43 -2.31 8.60
C ARG A 27 -6.29 -3.29 7.42
N MET A 28 -5.07 -3.54 6.95
CA MET A 28 -4.79 -4.46 5.84
C MET A 28 -5.30 -5.88 6.13
N ILE A 29 -5.10 -6.39 7.35
CA ILE A 29 -5.51 -7.75 7.73
C ILE A 29 -7.05 -7.86 7.77
N ALA A 30 -7.73 -6.83 8.25
CA ALA A 30 -9.19 -6.78 8.38
C ALA A 30 -9.93 -6.56 7.04
N GLY A 31 -9.22 -6.18 5.96
CA GLY A 31 -9.83 -5.88 4.67
C GLY A 31 -10.63 -7.06 4.08
N PRO A 32 -11.94 -6.91 3.78
CA PRO A 32 -12.77 -7.99 3.23
C PRO A 32 -12.55 -8.20 1.73
N ASN A 33 -12.07 -7.17 1.00
CA ASN A 33 -11.84 -7.22 -0.44
C ASN A 33 -10.34 -7.26 -0.75
N SER A 34 -9.93 -8.07 -1.73
CA SER A 34 -8.55 -8.13 -2.23
C SER A 34 -8.00 -6.77 -2.67
N LEU A 35 -8.86 -5.89 -3.21
CA LEU A 35 -8.48 -4.52 -3.58
C LEU A 35 -8.14 -3.67 -2.35
N ASP A 36 -8.91 -3.79 -1.26
CA ASP A 36 -8.64 -3.06 -0.01
C ASP A 36 -7.36 -3.56 0.68
N ARG A 37 -7.07 -4.86 0.60
CA ARG A 37 -5.79 -5.42 1.07
C ARG A 37 -4.60 -4.86 0.29
N LEU A 38 -4.76 -4.70 -1.02
CA LEU A 38 -3.71 -4.19 -1.90
C LEU A 38 -3.46 -2.69 -1.70
N VAL A 39 -4.52 -1.90 -1.51
CA VAL A 39 -4.38 -0.47 -1.15
C VAL A 39 -3.75 -0.30 0.24
N GLY A 40 -4.02 -1.24 1.16
CA GLY A 40 -3.36 -1.32 2.46
C GLY A 40 -1.85 -1.55 2.34
N LEU A 41 -1.42 -2.47 1.48
CA LEU A 41 0.00 -2.74 1.19
C LEU A 41 0.73 -1.53 0.59
N GLU A 42 0.10 -0.82 -0.35
CA GLU A 42 0.65 0.42 -0.91
C GLU A 42 0.84 1.50 0.17
N SER A 43 -0.14 1.64 1.06
CA SER A 43 -0.08 2.61 2.16
C SER A 43 1.07 2.30 3.15
N ILE A 44 1.26 1.02 3.48
CA ILE A 44 2.39 0.55 4.30
C ILE A 44 3.72 0.88 3.63
N THR A 45 3.82 0.63 2.31
CA THR A 45 5.04 0.92 1.54
C THR A 45 5.37 2.42 1.55
N ALA A 46 4.35 3.29 1.42
CA ALA A 46 4.53 4.74 1.52
C ALA A 46 5.02 5.19 2.91
N MET A 47 4.51 4.58 3.99
CA MET A 47 4.95 4.87 5.36
C MET A 47 6.40 4.41 5.61
N LEU A 48 6.79 3.24 5.09
CA LEU A 48 8.17 2.75 5.14
C LEU A 48 9.11 3.70 4.37
N GLN A 49 8.67 4.24 3.24
CA GLN A 49 9.41 5.25 2.50
C GLN A 49 9.58 6.55 3.31
N GLY A 50 8.58 6.97 4.08
CA GLY A 50 8.71 8.07 5.04
C GLY A 50 9.75 7.80 6.13
N MET A 51 9.80 6.56 6.64
CA MET A 51 10.81 6.15 7.62
C MET A 51 12.24 6.14 7.04
N LEU A 52 12.40 5.69 5.80
CA LEU A 52 13.67 5.77 5.05
C LEU A 52 14.11 7.23 4.85
N ALA A 53 13.18 8.15 4.62
CA ALA A 53 13.49 9.58 4.51
C ALA A 53 14.02 10.16 5.83
N ALA A 54 13.39 9.79 6.96
CA ALA A 54 13.90 10.17 8.28
C ALA A 54 15.29 9.58 8.56
N PHE A 55 15.52 8.32 8.15
CA PHE A 55 16.83 7.69 8.27
C PHE A 55 17.92 8.39 7.44
N MET A 56 17.58 8.81 6.21
CA MET A 56 18.46 9.62 5.35
C MET A 56 18.91 10.90 6.05
N ALA A 57 17.96 11.62 6.65
CA ALA A 57 18.23 12.86 7.38
C ALA A 57 19.09 12.64 8.63
N TRP A 58 19.00 11.47 9.27
CA TRP A 58 19.88 11.11 10.39
C TRP A 58 21.30 10.77 9.91
N ARG A 59 21.43 9.97 8.84
CA ARG A 59 22.73 9.49 8.36
C ARG A 59 23.55 10.56 7.63
N PHE A 60 22.90 11.64 7.17
CA PHE A 60 23.48 12.64 6.26
C PHE A 60 24.09 12.02 4.99
N ASP A 61 23.56 10.87 4.57
CA ASP A 61 23.99 10.12 3.40
C ASP A 61 22.78 9.86 2.49
N THR A 62 22.92 10.20 1.22
CA THR A 62 21.88 10.10 0.19
C THR A 62 21.86 8.74 -0.49
N SER A 63 22.73 7.80 -0.12
CA SER A 63 22.78 6.45 -0.69
C SER A 63 21.46 5.68 -0.58
N VAL A 64 20.60 6.03 0.39
CA VAL A 64 19.26 5.44 0.55
C VAL A 64 18.23 5.94 -0.46
N VAL A 65 18.53 6.99 -1.23
CA VAL A 65 17.65 7.50 -2.29
C VAL A 65 17.50 6.49 -3.43
N TYR A 66 18.57 5.73 -3.76
CA TYR A 66 18.51 4.71 -4.81
C TYR A 66 17.44 3.64 -4.53
N PRO A 67 17.41 2.96 -3.37
CA PRO A 67 16.34 2.02 -3.08
C PRO A 67 14.96 2.69 -2.92
N MET A 68 14.86 3.93 -2.45
CA MET A 68 13.57 4.66 -2.41
C MET A 68 12.99 4.87 -3.81
N LEU A 69 13.82 5.19 -4.81
CA LEU A 69 13.35 5.29 -6.19
C LEU A 69 12.83 3.96 -6.70
N VAL A 70 13.51 2.85 -6.40
CA VAL A 70 13.05 1.51 -6.77
C VAL A 70 11.71 1.19 -6.11
N ILE A 71 11.57 1.47 -4.80
CA ILE A 71 10.32 1.26 -4.06
C ILE A 71 9.18 2.11 -4.64
N ALA A 72 9.43 3.39 -4.96
CA ALA A 72 8.44 4.28 -5.56
C ALA A 72 7.93 3.77 -6.92
N LEU A 73 8.85 3.29 -7.77
CA LEU A 73 8.49 2.70 -9.06
C LEU A 73 7.71 1.39 -8.89
N LEU A 74 8.11 0.54 -7.94
CA LEU A 74 7.44 -0.72 -7.65
C LEU A 74 6.03 -0.51 -7.09
N GLY A 75 5.82 0.43 -6.16
CA GLY A 75 4.50 0.77 -5.63
C GLY A 75 3.55 1.30 -6.72
N PHE A 76 4.05 2.21 -7.56
CA PHE A 76 3.29 2.68 -8.71
C PHE A 76 2.90 1.53 -9.67
N LEU A 77 3.87 0.67 -10.00
CA LEU A 77 3.65 -0.45 -10.90
C LEU A 77 2.68 -1.51 -10.32
N SER A 78 2.72 -1.70 -9.01
CA SER A 78 1.79 -2.55 -8.25
C SER A 78 0.33 -2.11 -8.44
N SER A 79 0.03 -0.82 -8.33
CA SER A 79 -1.32 -0.31 -8.61
C SER A 79 -1.73 -0.44 -10.09
N LEU A 80 -0.80 -0.21 -11.03
CA LEU A 80 -1.09 -0.32 -12.46
C LEU A 80 -1.38 -1.77 -12.89
N ALA A 81 -0.62 -2.73 -12.37
CA ALA A 81 -0.81 -4.15 -12.67
C ALA A 81 -2.23 -4.60 -12.27
N VAL A 82 -2.70 -4.17 -11.10
CA VAL A 82 -4.06 -4.49 -10.63
C VAL A 82 -5.12 -3.85 -11.50
N ALA A 83 -4.96 -2.58 -11.89
CA ALA A 83 -5.91 -1.91 -12.78
C ALA A 83 -6.03 -2.61 -14.14
N LYS A 84 -4.92 -3.14 -14.68
CA LYS A 84 -4.88 -3.85 -15.95
C LYS A 84 -5.50 -5.25 -15.89
N PHE A 85 -5.24 -5.99 -14.81
CA PHE A 85 -5.61 -7.42 -14.70
C PHE A 85 -6.85 -7.69 -13.85
N ARG A 86 -7.49 -6.67 -13.28
CA ARG A 86 -8.75 -6.83 -12.55
C ARG A 86 -9.86 -7.25 -13.52
N VAL A 87 -10.28 -8.52 -13.42
CA VAL A 87 -11.47 -9.03 -14.10
C VAL A 87 -12.70 -8.36 -13.46
N PRO A 88 -13.57 -7.68 -14.22
CA PRO A 88 -14.83 -7.17 -13.69
C PRO A 88 -15.75 -8.34 -13.31
N ASP A 89 -16.21 -8.37 -12.07
CA ASP A 89 -17.11 -9.41 -11.55
C ASP A 89 -18.52 -9.37 -12.18
N ASP A 90 -18.88 -8.29 -12.89
CA ASP A 90 -20.18 -8.08 -13.54
C ASP A 90 -20.53 -9.12 -14.63
N ARG A 91 -19.58 -9.97 -15.04
CA ARG A 91 -19.81 -10.99 -16.09
C ARG A 91 -20.50 -12.25 -15.59
N ALA A 92 -20.67 -12.42 -14.27
CA ALA A 92 -21.30 -13.60 -13.69
C ALA A 92 -22.85 -13.58 -13.79
N GLU A 93 -23.47 -12.41 -13.98
CA GLU A 93 -24.95 -12.31 -13.97
C GLU A 93 -25.60 -12.59 -15.35
N ILE A 94 -24.83 -12.54 -16.44
CA ILE A 94 -25.36 -12.77 -17.82
C ILE A 94 -25.37 -14.27 -18.19
N SER A 95 -24.86 -15.14 -17.31
CA SER A 95 -24.75 -16.59 -17.53
C SER A 95 -25.79 -17.39 -16.75
N GLN A 96 -27.04 -16.93 -16.66
CA GLN A 96 -28.18 -17.83 -16.49
C GLN A 96 -28.71 -18.22 -17.88
N PRO A 97 -28.16 -19.27 -18.54
CA PRO A 97 -28.81 -19.84 -19.71
C PRO A 97 -30.10 -20.50 -19.24
N THR A 98 -31.23 -19.82 -19.42
CA THR A 98 -32.49 -20.28 -20.03
C THR A 98 -32.92 -21.77 -19.88
N ALA A 99 -32.48 -22.48 -18.86
CA ALA A 99 -32.74 -23.91 -18.64
C ALA A 99 -34.18 -24.18 -18.17
N ASP A 100 -34.95 -23.14 -17.87
CA ASP A 100 -36.36 -23.23 -17.46
C ASP A 100 -37.35 -23.18 -18.66
N ARG A 101 -36.88 -22.97 -19.90
CA ARG A 101 -37.78 -22.92 -21.07
C ARG A 101 -38.15 -24.31 -21.64
N LYS A 102 -37.71 -25.42 -21.02
CA LYS A 102 -37.99 -26.78 -21.53
C LYS A 102 -39.00 -27.59 -20.71
N GLU A 103 -39.60 -27.02 -19.67
CA GLU A 103 -40.54 -27.75 -18.79
C GLU A 103 -41.93 -27.10 -18.64
N GLN A 104 -42.37 -26.25 -19.57
CA GLN A 104 -43.78 -25.81 -19.62
C GLN A 104 -44.57 -26.67 -20.63
N PRO A 105 -45.48 -27.55 -20.15
CA PRO A 105 -46.34 -28.41 -20.97
C PRO A 105 -47.47 -27.65 -21.67
#